data_AF-A0A7G6DYR5-F1
#
_entry.id   AF-A0A7G6DYR5-F1
#
_cell.length_a   1.000
_cell.length_b   1.000
_cell.length_c   1.000
_cell.angle_alpha   90.00
_cell.angle_beta   90.00
_cell.angle_gamma   90.00
#
_symmetry.space_group_name_H-M   'P 1'
#
loop_
_entity.id
_entity.type
_entity.pdbx_description
1 polymer ?
#
loop_
_entity_poly.entity_id
_entity_poly.type
_entity_poly.pdbx_seq_one_letter_code
_entity_poly.pdbx_strand_id
1 'polypeptide(L)'
;MLNKKTVIMIMLVSFLGTIVVANVLGFWSMSVEEGVSGDTLLIEVSKKYQIPLEEIYAYWKIPSSVSPRATVSDAKAVAGFSTGQFKAWVAAKTAVPELKQVEEVATSELTLEIKGSTTLQQISDTYKIPLDVIFTKWKLSKMISPNTPLKELKDGYGFTMEEFKAWVAETRKK
;
A
#
# COMPACT_ATOMS: atom_id res chain seq x y z
N MET A 1 -7.48 -2.29 -41.43
CA MET A 1 -7.39 -3.09 -40.19
C MET A 1 -6.07 -2.73 -39.50
N LEU A 2 -6.12 -2.03 -38.36
CA LEU A 2 -4.91 -1.67 -37.61
C LEU A 2 -4.35 -2.90 -36.90
N ASN A 3 -3.04 -3.11 -36.96
CA ASN A 3 -2.37 -4.24 -36.31
C ASN A 3 -2.45 -4.07 -34.78
N LYS A 4 -2.79 -5.16 -34.07
CA LYS A 4 -2.96 -5.20 -32.60
C LYS A 4 -1.73 -4.63 -31.86
N LYS A 5 -0.52 -4.78 -32.42
CA LYS A 5 0.72 -4.21 -31.85
C LYS A 5 0.76 -2.68 -31.91
N THR A 6 0.20 -2.07 -32.96
CA THR A 6 0.18 -0.61 -33.15
C THR A 6 -0.80 0.06 -32.19
N VAL A 7 -1.93 -0.59 -31.88
CA VAL A 7 -2.92 -0.08 -30.92
C VAL A 7 -2.37 -0.07 -29.49
N ILE A 8 -1.62 -1.11 -29.10
CA ILE A 8 -0.98 -1.18 -27.78
C ILE A 8 0.11 -0.10 -27.63
N MET A 9 0.89 0.15 -28.68
CA MET A 9 1.95 1.17 -28.64
C MET A 9 1.37 2.59 -28.52
N ILE A 10 0.27 2.89 -29.22
CA ILE A 10 -0.40 4.20 -29.14
C ILE A 10 -1.00 4.42 -27.74
N MET A 11 -1.61 3.40 -27.13
CA MET A 11 -2.09 3.51 -25.74
C MET A 11 -0.94 3.76 -24.74
N LEU A 12 0.23 3.16 -24.95
CA LEU A 12 1.39 3.32 -24.06
C LEU A 12 2.01 4.72 -24.17
N VAL A 13 2.01 5.31 -25.37
CA VAL A 13 2.47 6.69 -25.59
C VAL A 13 1.46 7.71 -25.04
N SER A 14 0.16 7.42 -25.11
CA SER A 14 -0.87 8.27 -24.49
C SER A 14 -0.81 8.27 -22.96
N PHE A 15 -0.39 7.18 -22.33
CA PHE A 15 -0.25 7.10 -20.86
C PHE A 15 0.97 7.87 -20.33
N LEU A 16 2.02 8.04 -21.15
CA LEU A 16 3.18 8.86 -20.82
C LEU A 16 2.96 10.35 -21.17
N GLY A 17 2.04 10.66 -22.08
CA GLY A 17 1.79 12.02 -22.57
C GLY A 17 0.96 12.93 -21.65
N THR A 18 0.25 12.41 -20.66
CA THR A 18 -0.59 13.19 -19.73
C THR A 18 0.08 13.55 -18.40
N ILE A 19 1.38 13.25 -18.22
CA ILE A 19 2.12 13.68 -17.01
C ILE A 19 2.55 15.16 -17.11
N VAL A 20 2.34 15.80 -18.25
CA VAL A 20 2.59 17.23 -18.42
C VAL A 20 1.24 17.95 -18.41
N VAL A 21 1.18 19.04 -17.62
CA VAL A 21 0.09 20.03 -17.48
C VAL A 21 -0.89 19.70 -16.33
N ALA A 22 -1.01 20.45 -15.23
CA ALA A 22 -0.46 21.78 -14.89
C ALA A 22 -0.66 22.14 -13.39
N ASN A 23 0.21 23.03 -12.89
CA ASN A 23 0.01 23.99 -11.80
C ASN A 23 0.06 23.58 -10.32
N VAL A 24 0.43 22.34 -9.97
CA VAL A 24 0.89 22.00 -8.59
C VAL A 24 2.43 21.90 -8.48
N LEU A 25 3.11 21.95 -9.63
CA LEU A 25 4.54 21.62 -9.79
C LEU A 25 5.54 22.70 -9.36
N GLY A 26 5.10 23.93 -9.06
CA GLY A 26 6.02 25.02 -8.70
C GLY A 26 6.54 24.94 -7.26
N PHE A 27 5.70 24.52 -6.32
CA PHE A 27 6.04 24.58 -4.89
C PHE A 27 6.91 23.39 -4.44
N TRP A 28 6.66 22.20 -4.97
CA TRP A 28 7.37 20.98 -4.55
C TRP A 28 8.72 20.77 -5.25
N SER A 29 8.87 21.18 -6.52
CA SER A 29 10.16 21.15 -7.19
C SER A 29 11.18 22.10 -6.54
N MET A 30 10.73 23.25 -6.02
CA MET A 30 11.60 24.22 -5.37
C MET A 30 12.16 23.69 -4.03
N SER A 31 11.36 22.99 -3.22
CA SER A 31 11.81 22.41 -1.93
C SER A 31 12.79 21.24 -2.06
N VAL A 32 12.80 20.52 -3.19
CA VAL A 32 13.77 19.45 -3.45
C VAL A 32 15.10 20.03 -3.93
N GLU A 33 15.06 21.12 -4.70
CA GLU A 33 16.25 21.74 -5.27
C GLU A 33 17.20 22.28 -4.19
N GLU A 34 16.64 22.85 -3.12
CA GLU A 34 17.38 23.36 -1.95
C GLU A 34 17.79 22.27 -0.96
N GLY A 35 17.13 21.11 -0.98
CA GLY A 35 17.24 20.12 0.08
C GLY A 35 18.16 18.93 -0.20
N VAL A 36 18.61 18.76 -1.46
CA VAL A 36 19.52 17.70 -1.86
C VAL A 36 20.76 18.33 -2.49
N SER A 37 21.93 18.14 -1.91
CA SER A 37 23.22 18.52 -2.49
C SER A 37 24.10 17.27 -2.62
N GLY A 38 25.26 17.42 -3.28
CA GLY A 38 26.23 16.33 -3.33
C GLY A 38 26.70 15.89 -1.94
N ASP A 39 26.73 16.84 -0.99
CA ASP A 39 27.23 16.61 0.37
C ASP A 39 26.14 16.10 1.34
N THR A 40 24.87 16.04 0.89
CA THR A 40 23.78 15.51 1.71
C THR A 40 23.94 14.01 1.92
N LEU A 41 23.67 13.54 3.14
CA LEU A 41 23.74 12.10 3.45
C LEU A 41 22.52 11.35 2.88
N LEU A 42 22.71 10.12 2.42
CA LEU A 42 21.59 9.29 1.92
C LEU A 42 20.48 9.10 2.96
N ILE A 43 20.86 8.90 4.24
CA ILE A 43 19.90 8.80 5.35
C ILE A 43 19.12 10.10 5.60
N GLU A 44 19.71 11.26 5.31
CA GLU A 44 19.01 12.55 5.45
C GLU A 44 17.99 12.74 4.34
N VAL A 45 18.33 12.38 3.11
CA VAL A 45 17.38 12.36 1.99
C VAL A 45 16.21 11.42 2.31
N SER A 46 16.50 10.20 2.75
CA SER A 46 15.48 9.21 3.14
C SER A 46 14.53 9.76 4.19
N LYS A 47 15.05 10.34 5.28
CA LYS A 47 14.24 10.92 6.36
C LYS A 47 13.43 12.13 5.90
N LYS A 48 14.06 13.06 5.17
CA LYS A 48 13.44 14.32 4.77
C LYS A 48 12.29 14.12 3.79
N TYR A 49 12.45 13.17 2.87
CA TYR A 49 11.49 12.93 1.80
C TYR A 49 10.65 11.67 2.01
N GLN A 50 10.80 11.00 3.15
CA GLN A 50 10.10 9.75 3.50
C GLN A 50 10.26 8.65 2.45
N ILE A 51 11.45 8.58 1.83
CA ILE A 51 11.78 7.56 0.84
C ILE A 51 12.57 6.45 1.56
N PRO A 52 12.13 5.18 1.53
CA PRO A 52 12.88 4.08 2.12
C PRO A 52 14.31 4.02 1.59
N LEU A 53 15.28 3.80 2.46
CA LEU A 53 16.69 3.78 2.08
C LEU A 53 16.97 2.62 1.11
N GLU A 54 16.29 1.49 1.32
CA GLU A 54 16.32 0.30 0.48
C GLU A 54 15.89 0.62 -0.95
N GLU A 55 14.90 1.48 -1.11
CA GLU A 55 14.42 1.91 -2.42
C GLU A 55 15.46 2.79 -3.13
N ILE A 56 16.10 3.70 -2.40
CA ILE A 56 17.21 4.52 -2.91
C ILE A 56 18.33 3.60 -3.42
N TYR A 57 18.71 2.61 -2.63
CA TYR A 57 19.78 1.66 -2.99
C TYR A 57 19.39 0.79 -4.18
N ALA A 58 18.16 0.26 -4.19
CA ALA A 58 17.67 -0.61 -5.25
C ALA A 58 17.55 0.13 -6.59
N TYR A 59 16.97 1.33 -6.59
CA TYR A 59 16.74 2.10 -7.81
C TYR A 59 18.07 2.54 -8.45
N TRP A 60 18.98 3.06 -7.63
CA TRP A 60 20.28 3.55 -8.10
C TRP A 60 21.35 2.45 -8.19
N LYS A 61 21.01 1.20 -7.84
CA LYS A 61 21.94 0.07 -7.79
C LYS A 61 23.18 0.38 -6.95
N ILE A 62 22.99 1.11 -5.85
CA ILE A 62 24.07 1.44 -4.91
C ILE A 62 24.44 0.13 -4.18
N PRO A 63 25.71 -0.29 -4.20
CA PRO A 63 26.15 -1.48 -3.48
C PRO A 63 25.86 -1.35 -1.98
N SER A 64 25.47 -2.45 -1.35
CA SER A 64 25.22 -2.51 0.10
C SER A 64 26.47 -2.22 0.96
N SER A 65 27.66 -2.23 0.35
CA SER A 65 28.91 -1.81 1.00
C SER A 65 28.99 -0.29 1.25
N VAL A 66 28.17 0.52 0.56
CA VAL A 66 28.09 1.96 0.79
C VAL A 66 27.26 2.22 2.04
N SER A 67 27.84 2.92 3.01
CA SER A 67 27.18 3.24 4.28
C SER A 67 25.95 4.14 4.07
N PRO A 68 24.86 3.97 4.84
CA PRO A 68 23.75 4.93 4.89
C PRO A 68 24.15 6.37 5.23
N ARG A 69 25.31 6.54 5.89
CA ARG A 69 25.92 7.83 6.22
C ARG A 69 26.85 8.35 5.12
N ALA A 70 26.94 7.69 3.97
CA ALA A 70 27.65 8.20 2.82
C ALA A 70 26.88 9.36 2.18
N THR A 71 27.61 10.25 1.51
CA THR A 71 27.01 11.38 0.79
C THR A 71 26.42 10.93 -0.56
N VAL A 72 25.54 11.76 -1.13
CA VAL A 72 25.04 11.54 -2.50
C VAL A 72 26.20 11.54 -3.51
N SER A 73 27.25 12.34 -3.28
CA SER A 73 28.48 12.34 -4.09
C SER A 73 29.23 11.01 -4.04
N ASP A 74 29.37 10.40 -2.85
CA ASP A 74 30.01 9.09 -2.69
C ASP A 74 29.21 8.00 -3.40
N ALA A 75 27.88 8.01 -3.21
CA ALA A 75 26.98 7.08 -3.89
C ALA A 75 27.04 7.23 -5.42
N LYS A 76 27.12 8.48 -5.91
CA LYS A 76 27.32 8.79 -7.33
C LYS A 76 28.63 8.21 -7.86
N ALA A 77 29.72 8.31 -7.12
CA ALA A 77 31.02 7.78 -7.55
C ALA A 77 30.99 6.27 -7.80
N VAL A 78 30.13 5.55 -7.07
CA VAL A 78 29.99 4.09 -7.19
C VAL A 78 28.91 3.68 -8.19
N ALA A 79 27.77 4.36 -8.19
CA ALA A 79 26.59 3.99 -8.98
C ALA A 79 26.49 4.69 -10.36
N GLY A 80 27.30 5.72 -10.62
CA GLY A 80 27.40 6.36 -11.92
C GLY A 80 26.23 7.28 -12.32
N PHE A 81 25.39 7.70 -11.37
CA PHE A 81 24.31 8.66 -11.64
C PHE A 81 24.77 10.13 -11.49
N SER A 82 24.04 11.07 -12.09
CA SER A 82 24.28 12.50 -11.84
C SER A 82 23.41 13.03 -10.69
N THR A 83 23.91 14.04 -9.96
CA THR A 83 23.15 14.70 -8.88
C THR A 83 21.82 15.27 -9.39
N GLY A 84 21.77 15.75 -10.64
CA GLY A 84 20.54 16.22 -11.27
C GLY A 84 19.51 15.11 -11.50
N GLN A 85 19.95 13.92 -11.93
CA GLN A 85 19.06 12.76 -12.08
C GLN A 85 18.54 12.28 -10.71
N PHE A 86 19.39 12.30 -9.69
CA PHE A 86 18.99 11.97 -8.32
C PHE A 86 17.94 12.95 -7.79
N LYS A 87 18.17 14.26 -7.94
CA LYS A 87 17.19 15.31 -7.57
C LYS A 87 15.85 15.12 -8.29
N ALA A 88 15.88 14.92 -9.60
CA ALA A 88 14.67 14.75 -10.40
C ALA A 88 13.88 13.52 -9.95
N TRP A 89 14.56 12.43 -9.61
CA TRP A 89 13.92 11.22 -9.09
C TRP A 89 13.32 11.42 -7.70
N VAL A 90 14.04 12.05 -6.77
CA VAL A 90 13.50 12.39 -5.43
C VAL A 90 12.27 13.27 -5.59
N ALA A 91 12.35 14.31 -6.43
CA ALA A 91 11.22 15.17 -6.74
C ALA A 91 10.03 14.40 -7.31
N ALA A 92 10.26 13.46 -8.24
CA ALA A 92 9.20 12.63 -8.79
C ALA A 92 8.55 11.71 -7.74
N LYS A 93 9.34 11.18 -6.80
CA LYS A 93 8.85 10.34 -5.69
C LYS A 93 7.99 11.13 -4.71
N THR A 94 8.40 12.37 -4.43
CA THR A 94 7.68 13.26 -3.50
C THR A 94 6.54 14.01 -4.16
N ALA A 95 6.54 14.11 -5.50
CA ALA A 95 5.50 14.77 -6.28
C ALA A 95 4.25 13.91 -6.46
N VAL A 96 4.22 12.68 -5.95
CA VAL A 96 2.99 11.88 -5.92
C VAL A 96 2.05 12.50 -4.87
N PRO A 97 0.95 13.17 -5.28
CA PRO A 97 -0.03 13.65 -4.32
C PRO A 97 -0.68 12.42 -3.70
N GLU A 98 -0.42 12.18 -2.42
CA GLU A 98 -1.36 11.64 -1.43
C GLU A 98 -2.30 10.47 -1.84
N LEU A 99 -1.93 9.65 -2.82
CA LEU A 99 -2.70 8.49 -3.27
C LEU A 99 -2.08 7.16 -2.81
N LYS A 100 -1.16 7.23 -1.83
CA LYS A 100 -0.51 6.05 -1.24
C LYS A 100 -0.44 6.06 0.30
N GLN A 101 -1.52 6.46 0.97
CA GLN A 101 -1.74 6.04 2.37
C GLN A 101 -2.56 4.74 2.49
N VAL A 102 -2.48 3.82 1.51
CA VAL A 102 -3.18 2.52 1.61
C VAL A 102 -2.27 1.31 1.37
N GLU A 103 -1.00 1.49 1.01
CA GLU A 103 -0.22 0.35 0.51
C GLU A 103 1.20 0.21 1.10
N GLU A 104 1.39 0.54 2.39
CA GLU A 104 2.53 -0.02 3.14
C GLU A 104 2.28 -0.04 4.66
N VAL A 105 1.26 -0.78 5.09
CA VAL A 105 1.33 -1.55 6.33
C VAL A 105 0.95 -2.96 5.95
N ALA A 106 1.94 -3.73 5.50
CA ALA A 106 1.89 -5.17 5.34
C ALA A 106 1.87 -5.89 6.71
N THR A 107 1.02 -5.40 7.61
CA THR A 107 0.39 -6.14 8.69
C THR A 107 -1.11 -5.92 8.49
N SER A 108 -1.63 -6.48 7.40
CA SER A 108 -3.05 -6.43 7.06
C SER A 108 -3.84 -7.21 8.12
N GLU A 109 -4.10 -6.60 9.26
CA GLU A 109 -5.42 -6.69 9.85
C GLU A 109 -6.36 -6.17 8.77
N LEU A 110 -6.92 -7.10 7.99
CA LEU A 110 -8.21 -6.85 7.39
C LEU A 110 -9.09 -6.41 8.54
N THR A 111 -9.36 -5.12 8.64
CA THR A 111 -10.45 -4.60 9.44
C THR A 111 -11.72 -5.13 8.79
N LEU A 112 -12.04 -6.39 9.09
CA LEU A 112 -13.29 -6.99 8.73
C LEU A 112 -14.34 -6.03 9.27
N GLU A 113 -15.10 -5.41 8.36
CA GLU A 113 -16.22 -4.52 8.67
C GLU A 113 -17.41 -5.26 9.30
N ILE A 114 -17.13 -6.30 10.07
CA ILE A 114 -18.09 -7.02 10.88
C ILE A 114 -18.41 -6.13 12.08
N LYS A 115 -19.58 -5.51 12.03
CA LYS A 115 -20.14 -4.73 13.14
C LYS A 115 -21.06 -5.65 13.94
N GLY A 116 -21.39 -5.26 15.17
CA GLY A 116 -22.36 -6.02 15.98
C GLY A 116 -23.75 -6.11 15.33
N SER A 117 -24.09 -5.16 14.45
CA SER A 117 -25.33 -5.16 13.66
C SER A 117 -25.29 -6.07 12.42
N THR A 118 -24.13 -6.62 12.05
CA THR A 118 -23.99 -7.48 10.88
C THR A 118 -24.64 -8.84 11.16
N THR A 119 -25.42 -9.36 10.21
CA THR A 119 -26.13 -10.64 10.33
C THR A 119 -25.28 -11.82 9.84
N LEU A 120 -25.60 -13.04 10.27
CA LEU A 120 -24.89 -14.25 9.79
C LEU A 120 -24.98 -14.40 8.27
N GLN A 121 -26.15 -14.09 7.69
CA GLN A 121 -26.38 -14.08 6.26
C GLN A 121 -25.45 -13.10 5.54
N GLN A 122 -25.33 -11.86 6.03
CA GLN A 122 -24.43 -10.87 5.44
C GLN A 122 -22.98 -11.32 5.47
N ILE A 123 -22.54 -11.99 6.54
CA ILE A 123 -21.17 -12.52 6.67
C ILE A 123 -20.95 -13.65 5.67
N SER A 124 -21.90 -14.58 5.56
CA SER A 124 -21.87 -15.65 4.57
C SER A 124 -21.76 -15.08 3.15
N ASP A 125 -22.58 -14.08 2.81
CA ASP A 125 -22.64 -13.52 1.47
C ASP A 125 -21.40 -12.68 1.13
N THR A 126 -20.89 -11.91 2.10
CA THR A 126 -19.74 -11.02 1.92
C THR A 126 -18.44 -11.80 1.85
N TYR A 127 -18.24 -12.76 2.76
CA TYR A 127 -16.98 -13.49 2.89
C TYR A 127 -17.01 -14.88 2.26
N LYS A 128 -18.12 -15.24 1.61
CA LYS A 128 -18.33 -16.53 0.93
C LYS A 128 -18.15 -17.75 1.85
N ILE A 129 -18.46 -17.60 3.14
CA ILE A 129 -18.38 -18.66 4.14
C ILE A 129 -19.76 -19.31 4.25
N PRO A 130 -19.93 -20.62 3.95
CA PRO A 130 -21.23 -21.28 4.07
C PRO A 130 -21.79 -21.16 5.49
N LEU A 131 -23.08 -20.85 5.61
CA LEU A 131 -23.75 -20.71 6.91
C LEU A 131 -23.54 -21.94 7.81
N ASP A 132 -23.60 -23.15 7.27
CA ASP A 132 -23.40 -24.40 8.02
C ASP A 132 -22.03 -24.46 8.73
N VAL A 133 -20.99 -23.89 8.10
CA VAL A 133 -19.66 -23.79 8.69
C VAL A 133 -19.66 -22.83 9.87
N ILE A 134 -20.37 -21.70 9.76
CA ILE A 134 -20.53 -20.73 10.83
C ILE A 134 -21.31 -21.36 12.00
N PHE A 135 -22.46 -21.99 11.72
CA PHE A 135 -23.28 -22.67 12.72
C PHE A 135 -22.49 -23.76 13.46
N THR A 136 -21.73 -24.57 12.72
CA THR A 136 -20.92 -25.65 13.29
C THR A 136 -19.77 -25.11 14.16
N LYS A 137 -19.04 -24.11 13.68
CA LYS A 137 -17.89 -23.53 14.41
C LYS A 137 -18.30 -22.96 15.76
N TRP A 138 -19.37 -22.16 15.76
CA TRP A 138 -19.82 -21.43 16.94
C TRP A 138 -20.89 -22.17 17.74
N LYS A 139 -21.14 -23.45 17.39
CA LYS A 139 -22.15 -24.32 18.01
C LYS A 139 -23.52 -23.64 18.13
N LEU A 140 -23.86 -22.84 17.12
CA LEU A 140 -25.12 -22.10 17.07
C LEU A 140 -26.26 -23.08 16.81
N SER A 141 -27.39 -22.88 17.49
CA SER A 141 -28.60 -23.67 17.22
C SER A 141 -29.09 -23.44 15.78
N LYS A 142 -29.47 -24.52 15.09
CA LYS A 142 -30.07 -24.45 13.74
C LYS A 142 -31.42 -23.72 13.70
N MET A 143 -32.02 -23.45 14.86
CA MET A 143 -33.25 -22.65 14.96
C MET A 143 -33.00 -21.14 14.89
N ILE A 144 -31.74 -20.69 14.97
CA ILE A 144 -31.41 -19.27 14.84
C ILE A 144 -31.60 -18.83 13.39
N SER A 145 -32.30 -17.70 13.21
CA SER A 145 -32.46 -17.09 11.90
C SER A 145 -31.11 -16.57 11.36
N PRO A 146 -30.75 -16.83 10.10
CA PRO A 146 -29.56 -16.23 9.47
C PRO A 146 -29.55 -14.70 9.49
N ASN A 147 -30.71 -14.08 9.66
CA ASN A 147 -30.88 -12.63 9.75
C ASN A 147 -30.67 -12.08 11.17
N THR A 148 -30.35 -12.91 12.17
CA THR A 148 -30.07 -12.45 13.53
C THR A 148 -28.73 -11.68 13.58
N PRO A 149 -28.69 -10.50 14.19
CA PRO A 149 -27.46 -9.72 14.38
C PRO A 149 -26.44 -10.42 15.29
N LEU A 150 -25.15 -10.33 14.96
CA LEU A 150 -24.06 -10.90 15.78
C LEU A 150 -24.05 -10.43 17.24
N LYS A 151 -24.40 -9.17 17.51
CA LYS A 151 -24.45 -8.62 18.87
C LYS A 151 -25.41 -9.37 19.79
N GLU A 152 -26.46 -9.99 19.23
CA GLU A 152 -27.45 -10.75 19.99
C GLU A 152 -26.97 -12.18 20.24
N LEU A 153 -26.09 -12.68 19.36
CA LEU A 153 -25.52 -14.02 19.47
C LEU A 153 -24.33 -14.07 20.45
N LYS A 154 -23.50 -13.02 20.47
CA LYS A 154 -22.28 -13.01 21.30
C LYS A 154 -22.58 -13.23 22.80
N ASP A 155 -23.67 -12.62 23.29
CA ASP A 155 -24.06 -12.70 24.71
C ASP A 155 -24.68 -14.06 25.05
N GLY A 156 -25.34 -14.72 24.09
CA GLY A 156 -25.96 -16.04 24.29
C GLY A 156 -25.04 -17.23 24.08
N TYR A 157 -23.97 -17.07 23.28
CA TYR A 157 -23.08 -18.16 22.87
C TYR A 157 -21.64 -18.01 23.37
N GLY A 158 -21.35 -16.95 24.13
CA GLY A 158 -20.10 -16.83 24.90
C GLY A 158 -18.85 -16.62 24.05
N PHE A 159 -18.97 -15.94 22.91
CA PHE A 159 -17.83 -15.54 22.09
C PHE A 159 -17.69 -14.02 22.03
N THR A 160 -16.49 -13.53 21.78
CA THR A 160 -16.23 -12.11 21.56
C THR A 160 -16.28 -11.76 20.07
N MET A 161 -16.57 -10.48 19.77
CA MET A 161 -16.55 -10.00 18.38
C MET A 161 -15.16 -10.10 17.76
N GLU A 162 -14.11 -9.99 18.56
CA GLU A 162 -12.72 -10.09 18.12
C GLU A 162 -12.37 -11.52 17.71
N GLU A 163 -12.74 -12.52 18.53
CA GLU A 163 -12.58 -13.94 18.19
C GLU A 163 -13.35 -14.30 16.91
N PHE A 164 -14.57 -13.78 16.78
CA PHE A 164 -15.37 -14.00 15.58
C PHE A 164 -14.70 -13.42 14.33
N LYS A 165 -14.22 -12.17 14.39
CA LYS A 165 -13.48 -11.53 13.31
C LYS A 165 -12.21 -12.30 12.97
N ALA A 166 -11.40 -12.66 13.96
CA ALA A 166 -10.16 -13.41 13.76
C ALA A 166 -10.43 -14.73 13.03
N TRP A 167 -11.48 -15.45 13.43
CA TRP A 167 -11.88 -16.69 12.77
C TRP A 167 -12.35 -16.49 11.32
N VAL A 168 -13.15 -15.45 11.02
CA VAL A 168 -13.55 -15.14 9.65
C VAL A 168 -12.32 -14.79 8.79
N ALA A 169 -11.37 -14.03 9.35
CA ALA A 169 -10.13 -13.64 8.67
C ALA A 169 -9.23 -14.85 8.37
N GLU A 170 -9.23 -15.86 9.23
CA GLU A 170 -8.52 -17.12 9.02
C GLU A 170 -9.24 -18.00 7.98
N THR A 171 -10.56 -18.13 8.09
CA THR A 171 -11.35 -19.06 7.27
C THR A 171 -11.34 -18.68 5.81
N ARG A 172 -11.39 -17.39 5.48
CA ARG A 172 -11.30 -16.89 4.09
C ARG A 172 -9.94 -17.12 3.41
N LYS A 173 -8.89 -17.46 4.18
CA LYS A 173 -7.56 -17.76 3.62
C LYS A 173 -7.44 -19.21 3.16
N LYS A 174 -8.36 -20.07 3.57
CA LYS A 174 -8.44 -21.49 3.19
C LYS A 174 -9.31 -21.64 1.96
#